data_AF-A0A950NRF3-F1
#
_entry.id   AF-A0A950NRF3-F1
#
_cell.length_a   1.000
_cell.length_b   1.000
_cell.length_c   1.000
_cell.angle_alpha   90.00
_cell.angle_beta   90.00
_cell.angle_gamma   90.00
#
_symmetry.space_group_name_H-M   'P 1'
#
loop_
_entity.id
_entity.type
_entity.pdbx_description
1 polymer ?
#
loop_
_entity_poly.entity_id
_entity_poly.type
_entity_poly.pdbx_seq_one_letter_code
_entity_poly.pdbx_strand_id
1 'polypeptide(L)' 'MSDFEDLAERLRSIEEELRDLAYDRLREAAAGDEDAKAEERRLGQARRAVERAIRALSPNDDPFD' A
#
# COMPACT_ATOMS: atom_id res chain seq x y z
N MET A 1 -19.60 12.43 -4.05
CA MET A 1 -18.47 11.78 -3.39
C MET A 1 -18.42 12.35 -1.98
N SER A 2 -18.44 11.50 -0.96
CA SER A 2 -18.32 11.88 0.46
C SER A 2 -16.87 12.24 0.79
N ASP A 3 -16.63 13.10 1.78
CA ASP A 3 -15.28 13.42 2.27
C ASP A 3 -14.48 12.14 2.62
N PHE A 4 -15.16 11.07 3.06
CA PHE A 4 -14.52 9.77 3.32
C PHE A 4 -14.14 9.01 2.05
N GLU A 5 -14.95 9.13 0.97
CA GLU A 5 -14.64 8.52 -0.33
C GLU A 5 -13.44 9.22 -0.98
N ASP A 6 -13.37 10.55 -0.91
CA ASP A 6 -12.24 11.34 -1.39
C ASP A 6 -10.94 10.99 -0.64
N LEU A 7 -11.03 10.80 0.68
CA LEU A 7 -9.89 10.32 1.48
C LEU A 7 -9.49 8.90 1.10
N ALA A 8 -10.45 8.00 0.86
CA ALA A 8 -10.17 6.64 0.43
C ALA A 8 -9.50 6.60 -0.95
N GLU A 9 -9.91 7.44 -1.90
CA GLU A 9 -9.28 7.56 -3.22
C GLU A 9 -7.83 8.03 -3.12
N ARG A 10 -7.54 9.05 -2.30
CA ARG A 10 -6.17 9.51 -2.06
C ARG A 10 -5.30 8.42 -1.43
N LEU A 11 -5.86 7.67 -0.48
CA LEU A 11 -5.16 6.54 0.14
C LEU A 11 -4.89 5.42 -0.88
N ARG A 12 -5.77 5.19 -1.86
CA ARG A 12 -5.52 4.23 -2.95
C ARG A 12 -4.30 4.64 -3.78
N SER A 13 -4.17 5.91 -4.17
CA SER A 13 -2.96 6.40 -4.85
C SER A 13 -1.69 6.12 -4.03
N ILE A 14 -1.74 6.40 -2.73
CA ILE A 14 -0.60 6.15 -1.82
C ILE A 14 -0.32 4.63 -1.70
N GLU A 15 -1.35 3.79 -1.66
CA GLU A 15 -1.21 2.33 -1.63
C GLU A 15 -0.46 1.82 -2.87
N GLU A 16 -0.82 2.33 -4.05
CA GLU A 16 -0.15 1.99 -5.31
C GLU A 16 1.31 2.45 -5.33
N GLU A 17 1.59 3.68 -4.89
CA GLU A 17 2.97 4.18 -4.77
C GLU A 17 3.81 3.32 -3.81
N LEU A 18 3.24 2.91 -2.68
CA LEU A 18 3.91 2.02 -1.73
C LEU A 18 4.15 0.62 -2.31
N ARG A 19 3.23 0.12 -3.15
CA ARG A 19 3.37 -1.15 -3.84
C ARG A 19 4.53 -1.12 -4.84
N ASP A 20 4.60 -0.07 -5.64
CA ASP A 20 5.63 0.08 -6.66
C ASP A 20 7.02 0.23 -6.02
N LEU A 21 7.14 1.06 -4.97
CA LEU A 21 8.37 1.17 -4.19
C LEU A 21 8.78 -0.16 -3.54
N ALA A 22 7.83 -0.91 -2.98
CA ALA A 22 8.13 -2.21 -2.39
C ALA A 22 8.67 -3.20 -3.44
N TYR A 23 8.11 -3.16 -4.65
CA TYR A 23 8.53 -4.01 -5.74
C TYR A 23 9.93 -3.65 -6.26
N ASP A 24 10.27 -2.37 -6.33
CA ASP A 24 11.63 -1.92 -6.65
C ASP A 24 12.64 -2.40 -5.60
N ARG A 25 12.34 -2.22 -4.31
CA ARG A 25 13.19 -2.73 -3.22
C ARG A 25 13.32 -4.25 -3.24
N LEU A 26 12.25 -4.96 -3.59
CA LEU A 26 12.29 -6.41 -3.73
C LEU A 26 13.26 -6.85 -4.84
N ARG A 27 13.31 -6.11 -5.97
CA ARG A 27 14.26 -6.38 -7.05
C ARG A 27 15.71 -6.11 -6.62
N GLU A 28 15.95 -5.01 -5.93
CA GLU A 28 17.27 -4.67 -5.38
C GLU A 28 17.74 -5.73 -4.37
N ALA A 29 16.85 -6.18 -3.49
CA ALA A 29 17.14 -7.26 -2.55
C ALA A 29 17.45 -8.59 -3.26
N ALA A 30 16.73 -8.91 -4.33
CA ALA A 30 17.01 -10.09 -5.16
C ALA A 30 18.37 -10.01 -5.89
N ALA A 31 18.90 -8.80 -6.10
CA ALA A 31 20.23 -8.56 -6.64
C ALA A 31 21.35 -8.62 -5.58
N GLY A 32 21.01 -8.84 -4.30
CA GLY A 32 21.97 -9.00 -3.20
C GLY A 32 22.12 -7.79 -2.28
N ASP A 33 21.25 -6.78 -2.40
CA ASP A 33 21.20 -5.67 -1.45
C ASP A 33 20.45 -6.07 -0.17
N GLU A 34 21.19 -6.26 0.92
CA GLU A 34 20.61 -6.67 2.22
C GLU A 34 19.78 -5.56 2.88
N ASP A 35 20.09 -4.28 2.63
CA ASP A 35 19.35 -3.15 3.20
C ASP A 35 17.99 -2.99 2.50
N ALA A 36 17.95 -3.21 1.18
CA ALA A 36 16.72 -3.18 0.39
C ALA A 36 15.65 -4.15 0.91
N LYS A 37 16.05 -5.29 1.49
CA LYS A 37 15.12 -6.27 2.09
C LYS A 37 14.42 -5.72 3.34
N ALA A 38 15.12 -4.94 4.15
CA ALA A 38 14.53 -4.30 5.32
C ALA A 38 13.57 -3.17 4.90
N GLU A 39 13.94 -2.41 3.86
CA GLU A 39 13.10 -1.37 3.29
C GLU A 39 11.82 -1.93 2.66
N GLU A 40 11.92 -3.00 1.86
CA GLU A 40 10.76 -3.71 1.28
C GLU A 40 9.76 -4.10 2.38
N ARG A 41 10.24 -4.71 3.46
CA ARG A 41 9.39 -5.12 4.59
C ARG A 41 8.67 -3.93 5.22
N ARG A 42 9.35 -2.79 5.36
CA ARG A 42 8.77 -1.56 5.91
C ARG A 42 7.70 -0.99 4.98
N LEU A 43 7.96 -0.96 3.67
CA LEU A 43 7.00 -0.52 2.66
C LEU A 43 5.76 -1.42 2.64
N GLY A 44 5.94 -2.74 2.68
CA GLY A 44 4.84 -3.70 2.74
C GLY A 44 3.99 -3.57 4.02
N GLN A 45 4.59 -3.23 5.16
CA GLN A 45 3.85 -2.93 6.39
C GLN A 45 3.01 -1.65 6.26
N ALA A 46 3.60 -0.58 5.73
CA ALA A 46 2.89 0.67 5.49
C ALA A 46 1.71 0.46 4.52
N ARG A 47 1.94 -0.25 3.41
CA ARG A 47 0.92 -0.58 2.41
C ARG A 47 -0.29 -1.28 3.03
N ARG A 48 -0.05 -2.32 3.85
CA ARG A 48 -1.14 -3.03 4.56
C ARG A 48 -1.89 -2.14 5.56
N ALA A 49 -1.22 -1.18 6.20
CA ALA A 49 -1.90 -0.23 7.07
C ALA A 49 -2.82 0.70 6.28
N VAL A 50 -2.37 1.16 5.10
CA VAL A 50 -3.17 1.97 4.17
C VAL A 50 -4.37 1.19 3.63
N GLU A 51 -4.19 -0.07 3.21
CA GLU A 51 -5.29 -0.95 2.78
C GLU A 51 -6.39 -1.07 3.85
N ARG A 52 -5.99 -1.22 5.12
CA ARG A 52 -6.96 -1.27 6.24
C ARG A 52 -7.70 0.04 6.42
N ALA A 53 -7.01 1.17 6.26
CA ALA A 53 -7.64 2.49 6.34
C ALA A 53 -8.64 2.71 5.20
N ILE A 54 -8.30 2.31 3.97
CA ILE A 54 -9.22 2.37 2.81
C ILE A 54 -10.49 1.58 3.11
N ARG A 55 -10.38 0.33 3.58
CA ARG A 55 -11.54 -0.52 3.93
C ARG A 55 -12.41 0.09 5.03
N ALA A 56 -11.81 0.77 6.01
CA ALA A 56 -12.56 1.43 7.08
C ALA A 56 -13.33 2.67 6.58
N LEU A 57 -12.82 3.37 5.56
CA LEU A 57 -13.42 4.57 5.00
C LEU A 57 -14.43 4.28 3.87
N SER A 58 -14.26 3.16 3.17
CA SER A 58 -15.10 2.74 2.04
C SER A 58 -15.50 1.26 2.16
N PRO A 59 -16.35 0.91 3.14
CA PRO A 59 -16.71 -0.49 3.42
C PRO A 59 -17.54 -1.17 2.33
N ASN A 60 -18.25 -0.40 1.48
CA ASN A 60 -19.08 -0.94 0.40
C ASN A 60 -18.31 -1.26 -0.90
N ASP A 61 -16.97 -1.17 -0.88
CA ASP A 61 -16.12 -1.40 -2.06
C ASP A 61 -15.52 -2.83 -2.05
N ASP A 62 -16.04 -3.73 -1.21
CA ASP A 62 -15.73 -5.15 -1.28
C ASP A 62 -16.53 -5.78 -2.44
N PRO A 63 -15.90 -6.28 -3.51
CA PRO A 63 -16.61 -6.89 -4.64
C PRO A 63 -17.31 -8.21 -4.27
N PHE A 64 -17.23 -8.65 -3.00
CA PHE A 64 -17.80 -9.88 -2.50
C PHE A 64 -18.83 -9.71 -1.36
N ASP A 65 -19.24 -8.47 -1.03
CA ASP A 65 -20.39 -8.19 -0.16
C ASP A 65 -21.67 -7.88 -0.99
#